data_AF-A0A955DPU1-F1
#
_entry.id   AF-A0A955DPU1-F1
#
_cell.length_a   1.000
_cell.length_b   1.000
_cell.length_c   1.000
_cell.angle_alpha   90.00
_cell.angle_beta   90.00
_cell.angle_gamma   90.00
#
_symmetry.space_group_name_H-M   'P 1'
#
loop_
_entity.id
_entity.type
_entity.pdbx_description
1 polymer ?
#
loop_
_entity_poly.entity_id
_entity_poly.type
_entity_poly.pdbx_seq_one_letter_code
_entity_poly.pdbx_strand_id
1 'polypeptide(L)'
;MIDMTSVELIELIATGLIAGILGGLLGIGGSVVMIPVLTWLMQRDYHLAQATAMIVNVFVAIPAVVRHRRAASVRWDVTLQLLPFGLLAILVGV
;
A
#
# COMPACT_ATOMS: atom_id res chain seq x y z
N MET A 1 -9.25 21.83 -11.45
CA MET A 1 -10.29 21.89 -10.41
C MET A 1 -9.97 20.81 -9.38
N ILE A 2 -8.98 21.07 -8.53
CA ILE A 2 -8.87 20.36 -7.24
C ILE A 2 -8.81 21.49 -6.22
N ASP A 3 -9.97 21.94 -5.77
CA ASP A 3 -10.05 22.89 -4.66
C ASP A 3 -9.78 22.09 -3.37
N MET A 4 -8.52 21.72 -3.15
CA MET A 4 -8.10 21.06 -1.92
C MET A 4 -8.16 22.08 -0.79
N THR A 5 -8.95 21.78 0.24
CA THR A 5 -8.85 22.56 1.47
C THR A 5 -7.53 22.24 2.16
N SER A 6 -6.95 23.21 2.90
CA SER A 6 -5.74 22.97 3.68
C SER A 6 -5.89 21.82 4.68
N VAL A 7 -7.13 21.54 5.11
CA VAL A 7 -7.48 20.44 6.01
C VAL A 7 -7.34 19.09 5.30
N GLU A 8 -7.91 18.93 4.10
CA GLU A 8 -7.79 17.68 3.33
C GLU A 8 -6.33 17.33 3.01
N LEU A 9 -5.49 18.34 2.74
CA LEU A 9 -4.07 18.12 2.51
C LEU A 9 -3.39 17.54 3.75
N ILE A 10 -3.68 18.07 4.93
CA ILE A 10 -3.13 17.59 6.20
C ILE A 10 -3.60 16.16 6.48
N GLU A 11 -4.88 15.86 6.26
CA GLU A 11 -5.43 14.52 6.44
C GLU A 11 -4.77 13.50 5.50
N LEU A 12 -4.56 13.85 4.23
CA LEU A 12 -3.91 12.95 3.27
C LEU A 12 -2.44 12.70 3.62
N ILE A 13 -1.71 13.73 4.03
CA ILE A 13 -0.31 13.61 4.48
C ILE A 13 -0.23 12.72 5.73
N ALA A 14 -1.09 12.97 6.73
CA ALA A 14 -1.13 12.18 7.96
C ALA A 14 -1.46 10.71 7.66
N THR A 15 -2.45 10.47 6.80
CA THR A 15 -2.87 9.13 6.37
C THR A 15 -1.73 8.41 5.68
N GLY A 16 -1.05 9.06 4.71
CA GLY A 16 0.08 8.48 4.00
C GLY A 16 1.25 8.14 4.93
N LEU A 17 1.55 9.01 5.90
CA LEU A 17 2.61 8.78 6.88
C LEU A 17 2.30 7.57 7.78
N ILE A 18 1.08 7.52 8.34
CA ILE A 18 0.65 6.43 9.21
C ILE A 18 0.59 5.12 8.42
N ALA A 19 -0.02 5.12 7.24
CA ALA A 19 -0.11 3.95 6.37
C ALA A 19 1.27 3.45 5.93
N GLY A 20 2.21 4.35 5.63
CA GLY A 20 3.59 3.99 5.25
C GLY A 20 4.38 3.39 6.42
N ILE A 21 4.30 3.99 7.61
CA ILE A 21 4.98 3.48 8.80
C ILE A 21 4.42 2.12 9.20
N LEU A 22 3.09 2.02 9.37
CA LEU A 22 2.45 0.77 9.77
C LEU A 22 2.58 -0.30 8.68
N GLY A 23 2.37 0.07 7.42
CA GLY A 23 2.52 -0.82 6.27
C GLY A 23 3.93 -1.37 6.11
N GLY A 24 4.94 -0.52 6.33
CA GLY A 24 6.36 -0.90 6.25
C GLY A 24 6.84 -1.70 7.45
N LEU A 25 6.36 -1.42 8.67
CA LEU A 25 6.72 -2.17 9.88
C LEU A 25 6.05 -3.55 9.94
N LEU A 26 4.77 -3.62 9.57
CA LEU A 26 4.00 -4.86 9.63
C LEU A 26 4.15 -5.72 8.36
N GLY A 27 4.68 -5.15 7.27
CA GLY A 27 4.83 -5.85 5.99
C GLY A 27 3.53 -6.06 5.21
N ILE A 28 2.44 -5.39 5.60
CA ILE A 28 1.08 -5.56 5.04
C ILE A 28 0.77 -4.58 3.88
N GLY A 29 1.68 -3.66 3.55
CA GLY A 29 1.54 -2.81 2.35
C GLY A 29 0.77 -1.49 2.50
N GLY A 30 0.40 -1.08 3.72
CA GLY A 30 -0.21 0.24 4.01
C GLY A 30 -1.67 0.40 3.55
N SER A 31 -2.12 -0.38 2.57
CA SER A 31 -3.49 -0.37 2.02
C SER A 31 -4.55 -0.68 3.08
N VAL A 32 -4.23 -1.55 4.06
CA VAL A 32 -5.12 -1.91 5.19
C VAL A 32 -5.53 -0.69 6.01
N VAL A 33 -4.65 0.32 6.10
CA VAL A 33 -4.93 1.57 6.82
C VAL A 33 -5.56 2.59 5.87
N MET A 34 -5.06 2.66 4.63
CA MET A 34 -5.47 3.69 3.68
C MET A 34 -6.94 3.57 3.24
N ILE A 35 -7.43 2.34 3.01
CA ILE A 35 -8.81 2.10 2.58
C ILE A 35 -9.81 2.64 3.60
N PRO A 36 -9.83 2.19 4.88
CA PRO A 36 -10.83 2.65 5.85
C PRO A 36 -10.72 4.16 6.13
N VAL A 37 -9.51 4.74 6.08
CA VAL A 37 -9.36 6.19 6.27
C VAL A 37 -9.98 6.97 5.11
N LEU A 38 -9.69 6.59 3.86
CA LEU A 38 -10.26 7.27 2.70
C LEU A 38 -11.78 7.07 2.62
N THR A 39 -12.30 5.90 2.98
CA THR A 39 -13.73 5.58 2.85
C THR A 39 -14.56 6.07 4.04
N TRP A 40 -14.11 5.88 5.28
CA TRP A 40 -14.90 6.24 6.46
C TRP A 40 -14.64 7.66 6.92
N LEU A 41 -13.39 8.12 6.88
CA LEU A 41 -13.05 9.47 7.36
C LEU A 41 -13.28 10.53 6.28
N MET A 42 -12.79 10.26 5.07
CA MET A 42 -12.87 11.22 3.95
C MET A 42 -14.08 10.99 3.03
N GLN A 43 -14.93 10.00 3.35
CA GLN A 43 -16.17 9.67 2.61
C GLN A 43 -15.94 9.54 1.09
N ARG A 44 -14.76 9.05 0.70
CA ARG A 44 -14.41 8.82 -0.72
C ARG A 44 -15.01 7.49 -1.17
N ASP A 45 -15.26 7.42 -2.47
CA ASP A 45 -15.76 6.21 -3.13
C ASP A 45 -14.83 5.02 -2.82
N TYR A 46 -15.43 3.89 -2.44
CA TYR A 46 -14.70 2.68 -2.06
C TYR A 46 -13.81 2.15 -3.19
N HIS A 47 -14.28 2.18 -4.44
CA HIS A 47 -13.51 1.72 -5.59
C HIS A 47 -12.30 2.62 -5.85
N LEU A 48 -12.46 3.94 -5.70
CA LEU A 48 -11.37 4.90 -5.87
C LEU A 48 -10.35 4.81 -4.71
N ALA A 49 -10.82 4.62 -3.48
CA ALA A 49 -9.96 4.41 -2.33
C ALA A 49 -9.12 3.13 -2.48
N GLN A 50 -9.73 2.03 -2.91
CA GLN A 50 -9.03 0.77 -3.18
C GLN A 50 -8.00 0.92 -4.30
N ALA A 51 -8.36 1.55 -5.43
CA ALA A 51 -7.43 1.79 -6.53
C ALA A 51 -6.21 2.64 -6.09
N THR A 52 -6.47 3.70 -5.32
CA THR A 52 -5.41 4.56 -4.78
C THR A 52 -4.50 3.77 -3.84
N ALA A 53 -5.06 2.93 -2.97
CA ALA A 53 -4.32 2.10 -2.02
C ALA A 53 -3.41 1.07 -2.70
N MET A 54 -3.84 0.52 -3.84
CA MET A 54 -3.01 -0.40 -4.64
C MET A 54 -1.82 0.34 -5.26
N ILE A 55 -2.02 1.54 -5.81
CA ILE A 55 -0.94 2.35 -6.39
C ILE A 55 0.09 2.72 -5.30
N VAL A 56 -0.38 3.19 -4.14
CA VAL A 56 0.50 3.57 -3.01
C VAL A 56 1.31 2.38 -2.50
N ASN A 57 0.73 1.17 -2.47
CA ASN A 57 1.42 -0.03 -2.01
C ASN A 57 2.70 -0.32 -2.82
N VAL A 58 2.73 -0.01 -4.12
CA VAL A 58 3.93 -0.15 -4.95
C VAL A 58 5.08 0.70 -4.39
N PHE A 59 4.80 1.94 -4.00
CA PHE A 59 5.80 2.84 -3.43
C PHE A 59 6.26 2.41 -2.03
N VAL A 60 5.38 1.78 -1.24
CA VAL A 60 5.72 1.22 0.09
C VAL A 60 6.57 -0.04 -0.06
N ALA A 61 6.27 -0.89 -1.04
CA ALA A 61 6.93 -2.17 -1.27
C ALA A 61 8.39 -2.01 -1.71
N ILE A 62 8.71 -1.01 -2.54
CA ILE A 62 10.08 -0.78 -3.05
C ILE A 62 11.13 -0.68 -1.91
N PRO A 63 11.03 0.27 -0.97
CA PRO A 63 11.99 0.39 0.12
C PRO A 63 11.96 -0.82 1.06
N ALA A 64 10.79 -1.44 1.27
CA ALA A 64 10.67 -2.65 2.07
C ALA A 64 11.48 -3.81 1.46
N VAL A 65 11.34 -4.06 0.16
CA VAL A 65 12.09 -5.10 -0.57
C VAL A 65 13.59 -4.80 -0.54
N VAL A 66 14.01 -3.54 -0.78
CA VAL A 66 15.42 -3.14 -0.73
C VAL A 66 16.01 -3.42 0.65
N ARG A 67 15.31 -3.06 1.72
CA ARG A 67 15.76 -3.29 3.10
C ARG A 67 15.88 -4.78 3.42
N HIS A 68 14.86 -5.58 3.11
CA HIS A 68 14.88 -7.03 3.39
C HIS A 68 15.96 -7.75 2.58
N ARG A 69 16.19 -7.33 1.33
CA ARG A 69 17.28 -7.83 0.50
C ARG A 69 18.65 -7.52 1.10
N ARG A 70 18.86 -6.29 1.60
CA ARG A 70 20.10 -5.89 2.28
C ARG A 70 20.33 -6.66 3.59
N ALA A 71 19.26 -7.02 4.28
CA ALA A 71 19.32 -7.83 5.50
C ALA A 71 19.56 -9.33 5.25
N ALA A 72 19.79 -9.76 3.99
CA ALA A 72 19.96 -11.17 3.59
C ALA A 72 18.87 -12.12 4.10
N SER A 73 17.69 -11.59 4.42
CA SER A 73 16.59 -12.32 5.07
C SER A 73 15.55 -12.86 4.07
N VAL A 74 15.86 -12.78 2.77
CA VAL A 74 14.94 -13.19 1.70
C VAL A 74 15.27 -14.61 1.26
N ARG A 75 14.31 -15.54 1.45
CA ARG A 75 14.39 -16.90 0.93
C ARG A 75 13.98 -16.92 -0.54
N TRP A 76 14.96 -16.73 -1.42
CA TRP A 76 14.73 -16.63 -2.86
C TRP A 76 14.03 -17.85 -3.46
N ASP A 77 14.27 -19.06 -2.93
CA ASP A 77 13.61 -20.28 -3.38
C ASP A 77 12.09 -20.20 -3.22
N VAL A 78 11.64 -19.71 -2.07
CA VAL A 78 10.20 -19.54 -1.77
C VAL A 78 9.62 -18.37 -2.54
N THR A 79 10.35 -17.24 -2.59
CA THR A 79 9.90 -16.05 -3.32
C THR A 79 9.66 -16.35 -4.80
N LEU A 80 10.59 -17.05 -5.46
CA LEU A 80 10.49 -17.40 -6.89
C LEU A 80 9.40 -18.44 -7.15
N GLN A 81 9.12 -19.34 -6.20
CA GLN A 81 8.01 -20.27 -6.30
C GLN A 81 6.66 -19.57 -6.14
N LEU A 82 6.53 -18.62 -5.22
CA LEU A 82 5.29 -17.89 -4.97
C LEU A 82 4.97 -16.86 -6.05
N LEU A 83 5.99 -16.24 -6.65
CA LEU A 83 5.83 -15.17 -7.64
C LEU A 83 4.91 -15.54 -8.82
N PRO A 84 5.04 -16.69 -9.51
CA PRO A 84 4.13 -17.05 -10.60
C PRO A 84 2.68 -17.27 -10.12
N PHE A 85 2.48 -17.88 -8.95
CA PHE A 85 1.13 -18.06 -8.38
C PHE A 85 0.51 -16.72 -7.98
N GLY A 86 1.30 -15.80 -7.42
CA GLY A 86 0.85 -14.46 -7.06
C GLY A 86 0.47 -13.63 -8.30
N LEU A 87 1.30 -13.66 -9.35
CA LEU A 87 0.98 -13.00 -10.62
C LEU A 87 -0.29 -13.57 -11.25
N LEU A 88 -0.44 -14.90 -11.25
CA LEU A 88 -1.65 -15.54 -11.77
C LEU A 88 -2.89 -15.12 -10.99
N ALA A 89 -2.82 -15.05 -9.66
CA ALA A 89 -3.92 -14.58 -8.82
C ALA A 89 -4.32 -13.13 -9.14
N ILE A 90 -3.33 -12.23 -9.31
CA ILE A 90 -3.57 -10.83 -9.71
C ILE A 90 -4.25 -10.77 -11.08
N LEU A 91 -3.81 -11.57 -12.05
CA LEU A 91 -4.40 -11.60 -13.40
C LEU A 91 -5.82 -12.19 -13.43
N VAL A 92 -6.13 -13.12 -12.54
CA VAL A 92 -7.46 -13.74 -12.41
C VAL A 92 -8.45 -12.80 -11.71
N GLY A 93 -7.99 -11.72 -11.09
CA GLY A 93 -8.84 -10.62 -10.60
C GLY A 93 -8.79 -10.39 -9.09
N VAL A 94 -7.71 -10.77 -8.41
CA VAL A 94 -7.35 -10.23 -7.09
C VAL A 94 -6.73 -8.84 -7.26
#